data_AF-A0A8T4A7G0-F1
#
_entry.id   AF-A0A8T4A7G0-F1
#
_cell.length_a   1.000
_cell.length_b   1.000
_cell.length_c   1.000
_cell.angle_alpha   90.00
_cell.angle_beta   90.00
_cell.angle_gamma   90.00
#
_symmetry.space_group_name_H-M   'P 1'
#
loop_
_entity.id
_entity.type
_entity.pdbx_description
1 polymer ?
#
loop_
_entity_poly.entity_id
_entity_poly.type
_entity_poly.pdbx_seq_one_letter_code
_entity_poly.pdbx_strand_id
1 'polypeptide(L)' 'MTTKMKKRLTQDQEFQIMKLVLDKFLWLGMVVIGYGVYQGVVLEEWGTGFAWGIAGAIILLLFMVLIVREYEIIR' A
#
# COMPACT_ATOMS: atom_id res chain seq x y z
N MET A 1 21.46 -34.73 14.12
CA MET A 1 20.93 -33.35 14.02
C MET A 1 20.87 -32.96 12.56
N THR A 2 19.70 -33.04 11.92
CA THR A 2 19.50 -32.57 10.54
C THR A 2 19.30 -31.06 10.57
N THR A 3 20.33 -30.32 10.20
CA THR A 3 20.28 -28.87 9.99
C THR A 3 19.29 -28.57 8.87
N LYS A 4 18.09 -28.11 9.24
CA LYS A 4 17.04 -27.69 8.31
C LYS A 4 17.55 -26.47 7.53
N MET A 5 18.07 -26.68 6.31
CA MET A 5 18.49 -25.56 5.46
C MET A 5 17.31 -24.62 5.25
N LYS A 6 17.45 -23.37 5.68
CA LYS A 6 16.44 -22.33 5.42
C LYS A 6 16.37 -22.14 3.91
N LYS A 7 15.23 -22.47 3.30
CA LYS A 7 15.00 -22.19 1.88
C LYS A 7 15.13 -20.67 1.68
N ARG A 8 16.12 -20.25 0.88
CA ARG A 8 16.22 -18.88 0.40
C ARG A 8 15.37 -18.76 -0.85
N LEU A 9 14.67 -17.63 -0.97
CA LEU A 9 13.89 -17.32 -2.14
C LEU A 9 14.85 -16.94 -3.28
N THR A 10 14.44 -17.26 -4.50
CA THR A 10 15.10 -16.73 -5.69
C THR A 10 14.70 -15.26 -5.86
N GLN A 11 15.55 -14.47 -6.54
CA GLN A 11 15.30 -13.04 -6.76
C GLN A 11 13.95 -12.78 -7.44
N ASP A 12 13.52 -13.66 -8.36
CA ASP A 12 12.20 -13.61 -8.99
C ASP A 12 11.05 -13.82 -8.01
N GLN A 13 11.21 -14.71 -7.05
CA GLN A 13 10.21 -14.95 -6.01
C GLN A 13 10.12 -13.78 -5.04
N GLU A 14 11.25 -13.17 -4.68
CA GLU A 14 11.28 -11.97 -3.85
C GLU A 14 10.56 -10.80 -4.54
N PHE A 15 10.79 -10.61 -5.84
CA PHE A 15 10.09 -9.61 -6.65
C PHE A 15 8.56 -9.87 -6.73
N GLN A 16 8.14 -11.12 -6.91
CA GLN A 16 6.72 -11.47 -6.92
C GLN A 16 6.04 -11.20 -5.58
N ILE A 17 6.71 -11.52 -4.47
CA ILE A 17 6.22 -11.23 -3.12
C ILE A 17 6.14 -9.72 -2.90
N MET A 18 7.15 -8.95 -3.33
CA MET A 18 7.13 -7.50 -3.22
C MET A 18 5.89 -6.91 -3.92
N LYS A 19 5.56 -7.35 -5.14
CA LYS A 19 4.34 -6.92 -5.86
C LYS A 19 3.06 -7.24 -5.10
N LEU A 20 2.96 -8.43 -4.50
CA LEU A 20 1.79 -8.84 -3.71
C LEU A 20 1.64 -8.06 -2.40
N VAL A 21 2.76 -7.78 -1.74
CA VAL A 21 2.79 -7.01 -0.48
C VAL A 21 2.40 -5.55 -0.75
N LEU A 22 2.92 -4.99 -1.84
CA LEU A 22 2.67 -3.65 -2.32
C LEU A 22 1.20 -3.42 -2.70
N ASP A 23 0.56 -4.39 -3.36
CA ASP A 23 -0.89 -4.36 -3.62
C ASP A 23 -1.68 -4.28 -2.30
N LYS A 24 -1.34 -5.11 -1.31
CA LYS A 24 -1.98 -5.06 0.03
C LYS A 24 -1.78 -3.72 0.75
N PHE A 25 -0.66 -3.04 0.54
CA PHE A 25 -0.43 -1.70 1.10
C PHE A 25 -1.23 -0.62 0.38
N LEU A 26 -1.38 -0.69 -0.94
CA LEU A 26 -2.24 0.20 -1.72
C LEU A 26 -3.71 0.14 -1.26
N TRP A 27 -4.17 -1.05 -0.89
CA TRP A 27 -5.50 -1.22 -0.30
C TRP A 27 -5.72 -0.38 0.97
N LEU A 28 -4.70 -0.10 1.77
CA LEU A 28 -4.85 0.76 2.96
C LEU A 28 -5.23 2.19 2.58
N GLY A 29 -4.54 2.78 1.60
CA GLY A 29 -4.89 4.12 1.13
C GLY A 29 -6.29 4.15 0.50
N MET A 30 -6.67 3.10 -0.21
CA MET A 30 -8.00 2.96 -0.80
C MET A 30 -9.11 2.89 0.26
N VAL A 31 -8.90 2.14 1.34
CA VAL A 31 -9.84 2.06 2.48
C VAL A 31 -9.99 3.42 3.16
N VAL A 32 -8.88 4.15 3.36
CA VAL A 32 -8.91 5.48 3.99
C VAL A 32 -9.70 6.49 3.13
N ILE A 33 -9.51 6.47 1.81
CA ILE A 33 -10.30 7.31 0.89
C ILE A 33 -11.77 6.90 0.93
N GLY A 34 -12.07 5.60 0.89
CA GLY A 34 -13.44 5.10 1.00
C GLY A 34 -14.12 5.54 2.31
N TYR A 35 -13.37 5.57 3.41
CA TYR A 35 -13.85 6.10 4.67
C TYR A 35 -14.11 7.61 4.63
N GLY A 36 -13.24 8.39 3.97
CA GLY A 36 -13.48 9.81 3.74
C GLY A 36 -14.73 10.08 2.89
N VAL A 37 -14.97 9.26 1.87
CA VAL A 37 -16.20 9.32 1.07
C VAL A 37 -17.41 8.97 1.93
N TYR A 38 -17.34 7.93 2.77
CA TYR A 38 -18.41 7.58 3.70
C TYR A 38 -18.75 8.74 4.64
N GLN A 39 -17.75 9.39 5.24
CA GLN A 39 -17.92 10.56 6.09
C GLN A 39 -18.59 11.74 5.35
N GLY A 40 -18.13 12.06 4.14
CA GLY A 40 -18.69 13.18 3.37
C GLY A 40 -20.10 12.92 2.81
N VAL A 41 -20.37 11.70 2.34
CA VAL A 41 -21.61 11.36 1.62
C VAL A 41 -22.70 10.82 2.54
N VAL A 42 -22.36 9.98 3.52
CA VAL A 42 -23.35 9.32 4.40
C VAL A 42 -23.59 10.13 5.66
N LEU A 43 -22.55 10.74 6.21
CA LEU A 43 -22.64 11.52 7.45
C LEU A 43 -22.77 13.03 7.19
N GLU A 44 -22.75 13.46 5.92
CA GLU A 44 -22.85 14.86 5.46
C GLU A 44 -21.76 15.80 6.04
N GLU A 45 -20.69 15.22 6.62
CA GLU A 45 -19.57 15.95 7.18
C GLU A 45 -18.47 16.15 6.14
N TRP A 46 -18.71 17.08 5.21
CA TRP A 46 -17.76 17.35 4.12
C TRP A 46 -16.36 17.71 4.62
N GLY A 47 -16.25 18.47 5.73
CA GLY A 47 -14.95 18.88 6.29
C GLY A 47 -14.09 17.70 6.74
N THR A 48 -14.66 16.76 7.49
CA THR A 48 -13.95 15.56 7.94
C THR A 48 -13.72 14.59 6.78
N GLY A 49 -14.70 14.44 5.88
CA GLY A 49 -14.58 13.63 4.68
C GLY A 49 -13.42 14.06 3.76
N PHE A 50 -13.28 15.36 3.49
CA PHE A 50 -12.15 15.88 2.72
C PHE A 50 -10.81 15.66 3.43
N ALA A 51 -10.73 15.84 4.74
CA ALA A 51 -9.50 15.59 5.50
C ALA A 51 -9.05 14.13 5.40
N TRP A 52 -9.98 13.18 5.57
CA TRP A 52 -9.71 11.75 5.40
C TRP A 52 -9.35 11.39 3.96
N GLY A 53 -10.03 11.98 2.97
CA GLY A 53 -9.70 11.80 1.55
C GLY A 53 -8.29 12.27 1.19
N ILE A 54 -7.89 13.45 1.68
CA ILE A 54 -6.53 13.99 1.49
C ILE A 54 -5.50 13.09 2.19
N ALA A 55 -5.77 12.65 3.42
CA ALA A 55 -4.87 11.74 4.14
C ALA A 55 -4.67 10.42 3.38
N GLY A 56 -5.75 9.84 2.84
CA GLY A 56 -5.67 8.64 2.02
C GLY A 56 -4.90 8.85 0.71
N ALA A 57 -5.09 9.99 0.05
CA ALA A 57 -4.32 10.35 -1.14
C ALA A 57 -2.82 10.52 -0.85
N ILE A 58 -2.45 11.13 0.28
CA ILE A 58 -1.05 11.25 0.73
C ILE A 58 -0.44 9.87 0.97
N ILE A 59 -1.17 8.96 1.63
CA ILE A 59 -0.71 7.58 1.87
C ILE A 59 -0.44 6.87 0.54
N LEU A 60 -1.37 6.97 -0.43
CA LEU A 60 -1.19 6.37 -1.76
C LEU A 60 0.02 6.95 -2.49
N LEU A 61 0.22 8.27 -2.45
CA LEU A 61 1.37 8.92 -3.07
C LEU A 61 2.69 8.48 -2.44
N LEU A 62 2.74 8.39 -1.10
CA LEU A 62 3.93 7.89 -0.39
C LEU A 62 4.28 6.46 -0.81
N PHE A 63 3.29 5.57 -0.87
CA PHE A 63 3.51 4.21 -1.36
C PHE A 63 3.93 4.21 -2.82
N MET A 64 3.27 4.96 -3.72
CA MET A 64 3.65 5.08 -5.12
C MET A 64 5.13 5.47 -5.29
N VAL A 65 5.60 6.48 -4.54
CA VAL A 65 7.01 6.90 -4.59
C VAL A 65 7.95 5.80 -4.12
N LEU A 66 7.60 5.10 -3.04
CA LEU A 66 8.37 3.97 -2.52
C LEU A 66 8.48 2.86 -3.58
N ILE A 67 7.39 2.58 -4.27
CA ILE A 67 7.29 1.56 -5.32
C ILE A 67 8.20 1.90 -6.50
N VAL A 68 8.11 3.12 -7.01
CA VAL A 68 8.91 3.56 -8.16
C VAL A 68 10.41 3.46 -7.84
N ARG A 69 10.80 3.86 -6.62
CA ARG A 69 12.19 3.76 -6.16
C ARG A 69 12.68 2.32 -6.07
N GLU A 70 11.91 1.43 -5.46
CA GLU A 70 12.29 0.01 -5.38
C GLU A 70 12.32 -0.65 -6.77
N TYR A 71 11.42 -0.27 -7.67
CA TYR A 71 11.42 -0.79 -9.04
C TYR A 71 12.64 -0.32 -9.84
N GLU A 72 13.06 0.94 -9.67
CA GLU A 72 14.29 1.48 -10.28
C GLU A 72 15.57 0.80 -9.75
N ILE A 73 15.59 0.36 -8.49
CA ILE A 73 16.73 -0.37 -7.91
C ILE A 73 16.87 -1.79 -8.49
N ILE A 74 15.74 -2.41 -8.89
CA ILE A 74 15.72 -3.79 -9.39
C ILE A 74 16.03 -3.86 -10.90
N ARG A 75 15.81 -2.78 -11.66
CA ARG A 75 16.17 -2.71 -13.08
C ARG A 75 17.67 -2.46 -13.28
#